data_AF-A0A2E5IQP2-F1
#
_entry.id   AF-A0A2E5IQP2-F1
#
_cell.length_a   1.000
_cell.length_b   1.000
_cell.length_c   1.000
_cell.angle_alpha   90.00
_cell.angle_beta   90.00
_cell.angle_gamma   90.00
#
_symmetry.space_group_name_H-M   'P 1'
#
loop_
_entity.id
_entity.type
_entity.pdbx_description
1 polymer ?
#
loop_
_entity_poly.entity_id
_entity_poly.type
_entity_poly.pdbx_seq_one_letter_code
_entity_poly.pdbx_strand_id
1 'polypeptide(L)'
;MFSKILLILVLLINSLIAEAIFQPQKPGLFIVDDFEDADLSQFPRWWGFDNIDLTVEPNNLKEFSHLGKRSIQLTGLQKNWYVGGCGTYFGIDVANYNSIKMLVRGYGLKSAVLIVELFDDDNNNFEIESHPDSADETLADDKFIHTLKVDWTGWKVVIIPFNNFVDANLGIGDDLWNPYQTDSSGGLLQMQLVLLAGDKEIKPRVRIDEIKIYNQGPMPVKKVMDDSDVGDEDDDFF
;
A
#
# COMPACT_ATOMS: atom_id res chain seq x y z
N MET A 1 -41.64 -22.42 -40.00
CA MET A 1 -41.95 -21.71 -38.73
C MET A 1 -41.14 -22.31 -37.56
N PHE A 2 -39.82 -22.47 -37.71
CA PHE A 2 -38.95 -23.09 -36.70
C PHE A 2 -37.57 -22.42 -36.55
N SER A 3 -37.32 -21.31 -37.25
CA SER A 3 -36.00 -20.65 -37.27
C SER A 3 -35.90 -19.38 -36.39
N LYS A 4 -36.98 -19.01 -35.67
CA LYS A 4 -37.01 -17.78 -34.84
C LYS A 4 -36.88 -18.01 -33.34
N ILE A 5 -36.80 -19.26 -32.88
CA ILE A 5 -36.76 -19.60 -31.44
C ILE A 5 -35.33 -19.86 -30.95
N LEU A 6 -34.38 -20.16 -31.84
CA LEU A 6 -33.01 -20.49 -31.44
C LEU A 6 -32.10 -19.27 -31.16
N LEU A 7 -32.48 -18.08 -31.64
CA LEU A 7 -31.65 -16.87 -31.45
C LEU A 7 -31.86 -16.16 -30.11
N ILE A 8 -32.94 -16.48 -29.38
CA ILE A 8 -33.26 -15.83 -28.10
C ILE A 8 -32.58 -16.55 -26.92
N LEU A 9 -32.20 -17.82 -27.08
CA LEU A 9 -31.53 -18.58 -26.01
C LEU A 9 -30.02 -18.33 -25.91
N VAL A 10 -29.39 -17.80 -26.96
CA VAL A 10 -27.94 -17.49 -26.98
C VAL A 10 -27.62 -16.09 -26.43
N LEU A 11 -28.63 -15.23 -26.28
CA LEU A 11 -28.46 -13.86 -25.74
C LEU A 11 -28.71 -13.74 -24.23
N LEU A 12 -29.04 -14.84 -23.53
CA LEU A 12 -29.32 -14.83 -22.09
C LEU A 12 -28.20 -15.42 -21.22
N ILE A 13 -27.04 -15.77 -21.79
CA ILE A 13 -25.96 -16.46 -21.05
C ILE A 13 -24.77 -15.56 -20.67
N ASN A 14 -24.66 -14.32 -21.18
CA ASN A 14 -23.48 -13.48 -20.93
C ASN A 14 -23.70 -12.26 -20.02
N SER A 15 -24.79 -12.22 -19.25
CA SER A 15 -25.02 -11.15 -18.27
C SER A 15 -24.84 -11.62 -16.83
N LEU A 16 -23.86 -12.49 -16.58
CA LEU A 16 -23.18 -12.51 -15.29
C LEU A 16 -22.06 -11.48 -15.38
N ILE A 17 -22.44 -10.21 -15.46
CA ILE A 17 -21.52 -9.15 -15.04
C ILE A 17 -21.31 -9.46 -13.56
N ALA A 18 -20.12 -9.94 -13.23
CA ALA A 18 -19.66 -9.96 -11.86
C ALA A 18 -19.74 -8.50 -11.39
N GLU A 19 -20.82 -8.15 -10.70
CA GLU A 19 -20.73 -7.10 -9.70
C GLU A 19 -19.60 -7.57 -8.81
N ALA A 20 -18.43 -6.92 -8.91
CA ALA A 20 -17.43 -7.03 -7.88
C ALA A 20 -18.14 -6.58 -6.61
N ILE A 21 -18.60 -7.56 -5.83
CA ILE A 21 -19.24 -7.31 -4.55
C ILE A 21 -18.12 -6.70 -3.73
N PHE A 22 -18.06 -5.36 -3.68
CA PHE A 22 -17.26 -4.68 -2.68
C PHE A 22 -17.73 -5.25 -1.36
N GLN A 23 -16.92 -6.15 -0.78
CA GLN A 23 -17.38 -6.90 0.37
C GLN A 23 -17.72 -5.87 1.44
N PRO A 24 -18.92 -5.92 2.03
CA PRO A 24 -19.28 -4.96 3.06
C PRO A 24 -18.23 -5.02 4.16
N GLN A 25 -17.48 -3.93 4.28
CA GLN A 25 -16.36 -3.83 5.20
C GLN A 25 -16.90 -3.79 6.63
N LYS A 26 -16.22 -4.49 7.55
CA LYS A 26 -16.60 -4.40 8.97
C LYS A 26 -16.41 -2.95 9.44
N PRO A 27 -17.31 -2.41 10.29
CA PRO A 27 -17.08 -1.10 10.89
C PRO A 27 -15.69 -1.03 11.55
N GLY A 28 -14.94 0.04 11.30
CA GLY A 28 -13.58 0.20 11.82
C GLY A 28 -12.50 -0.62 11.10
N LEU A 29 -12.83 -1.22 9.95
CA LEU A 29 -11.91 -1.86 9.01
C LEU A 29 -12.17 -1.36 7.60
N PHE A 30 -11.11 -1.05 6.87
CA PHE A 30 -11.09 -0.84 5.44
C PHE A 30 -10.06 -1.78 4.83
N ILE A 31 -10.49 -2.75 4.04
CA ILE A 31 -9.58 -3.59 3.24
C ILE A 31 -9.21 -2.78 2.00
N VAL A 32 -7.93 -2.45 1.89
CA VAL A 32 -7.37 -1.86 0.67
C VAL A 32 -7.34 -2.96 -0.40
N ASP A 33 -6.70 -4.09 -0.10
CA ASP A 33 -6.66 -5.25 -1.00
C ASP A 33 -6.24 -6.54 -0.25
N ASP A 34 -6.80 -7.67 -0.68
CA ASP A 34 -6.42 -9.03 -0.27
C ASP A 34 -5.91 -9.90 -1.44
N PHE A 35 -5.90 -9.35 -2.66
CA PHE A 35 -5.38 -9.94 -3.90
C PHE A 35 -6.02 -11.29 -4.31
N GLU A 36 -7.16 -11.65 -3.73
CA GLU A 36 -7.77 -12.97 -3.94
C GLU A 36 -8.37 -13.12 -5.36
N ASP A 37 -8.66 -12.02 -6.03
CA ASP A 37 -9.16 -11.98 -7.40
C ASP A 37 -8.08 -12.20 -8.47
N ALA A 38 -6.81 -12.10 -8.10
CA ALA A 38 -5.66 -12.17 -8.98
C ALA A 38 -5.60 -11.11 -10.08
N ASP A 39 -6.24 -9.95 -9.89
CA ASP A 39 -6.36 -8.94 -10.93
C ASP A 39 -5.99 -7.54 -10.43
N LEU A 40 -4.77 -7.10 -10.77
CA LEU A 40 -4.30 -5.77 -10.42
C LEU A 40 -4.99 -4.64 -11.22
N SER A 41 -5.83 -4.94 -12.20
CA SER A 41 -6.44 -3.92 -13.05
C SER A 41 -7.76 -3.37 -12.52
N GLN A 42 -8.36 -4.01 -11.49
CA GLN A 42 -9.68 -3.67 -10.98
C GLN A 42 -9.83 -3.99 -9.48
N PHE A 43 -10.60 -3.16 -8.76
CA PHE A 43 -11.10 -3.40 -7.40
C PHE A 43 -10.11 -3.84 -6.27
N PRO A 44 -9.12 -3.00 -5.91
CA PRO A 44 -8.78 -1.73 -6.53
C PRO A 44 -7.74 -1.92 -7.65
N ARG A 45 -7.65 -0.94 -8.55
CA ARG A 45 -6.59 -0.93 -9.54
C ARG A 45 -5.26 -0.63 -8.85
N TRP A 46 -4.25 -1.46 -9.14
CA TRP A 46 -2.86 -1.20 -8.85
C TRP A 46 -2.10 -0.89 -10.14
N TRP A 47 -1.32 0.18 -10.14
CA TRP A 47 -0.38 0.49 -11.22
C TRP A 47 1.05 0.41 -10.70
N GLY A 48 1.96 -0.06 -11.55
CA GLY A 48 3.40 -0.03 -11.30
C GLY A 48 4.07 1.13 -12.02
N PHE A 49 5.22 1.56 -11.50
CA PHE A 49 6.07 2.57 -12.11
C PHE A 49 7.56 2.18 -12.02
N ASP A 50 8.36 2.78 -12.90
CA ASP A 50 9.79 2.51 -13.10
C ASP A 50 10.12 1.04 -13.39
N ASN A 51 11.11 0.45 -12.71
CA ASN A 51 11.63 -0.89 -12.99
C ASN A 51 10.93 -1.98 -12.16
N ILE A 52 9.79 -1.66 -11.55
CA ILE A 52 9.02 -2.63 -10.77
C ILE A 52 8.40 -3.70 -11.70
N ASP A 53 8.38 -4.92 -11.20
CA ASP A 53 7.68 -6.06 -11.74
C ASP A 53 6.65 -6.48 -10.69
N LEU A 54 5.37 -6.33 -11.04
CA LEU A 54 4.22 -6.60 -10.18
C LEU A 54 3.50 -7.85 -10.67
N THR A 55 3.40 -8.84 -9.80
CA THR A 55 2.62 -10.05 -10.07
C THR A 55 1.78 -10.43 -8.86
N VAL A 56 0.56 -10.93 -9.09
CA VAL A 56 -0.21 -11.61 -8.04
C VAL A 56 0.09 -13.09 -8.10
N GLU A 57 0.54 -13.63 -6.98
CA GLU A 57 1.12 -14.95 -6.91
C GLU A 57 0.36 -15.83 -5.92
N PRO A 58 0.25 -17.15 -6.18
CA PRO A 58 -0.30 -18.05 -5.19
C PRO A 58 0.64 -18.13 -3.97
N ASN A 59 0.01 -18.17 -2.80
CA ASN A 59 0.65 -18.48 -1.53
C ASN A 59 0.78 -19.99 -1.34
N ASN A 60 1.63 -20.41 -0.39
CA ASN A 60 1.79 -21.82 -0.09
C ASN A 60 0.52 -22.37 0.58
N LEU A 61 -0.02 -23.49 0.06
CA LEU A 61 -1.20 -24.15 0.62
C LEU A 61 -1.11 -24.42 2.13
N LYS A 62 0.10 -24.65 2.65
CA LYS A 62 0.35 -24.88 4.08
C LYS A 62 0.23 -23.62 4.95
N GLU A 63 0.24 -22.44 4.34
CA GLU A 63 0.17 -21.13 5.02
C GLU A 63 -1.29 -20.59 5.07
N PHE A 64 -2.24 -21.23 4.36
CA PHE A 64 -3.63 -20.76 4.21
C PHE A 64 -4.44 -20.66 5.50
N SER A 65 -3.99 -21.29 6.60
CA SER A 65 -4.63 -21.10 7.91
C SER A 65 -4.38 -19.70 8.50
N HIS A 66 -3.43 -18.93 7.93
CA HIS A 66 -2.97 -17.65 8.45
C HIS A 66 -2.88 -16.54 7.39
N LEU A 67 -3.11 -16.87 6.12
CA LEU A 67 -2.81 -16.04 4.96
C LEU A 67 -3.85 -16.29 3.86
N GLY A 68 -4.09 -15.31 3.00
CA GLY A 68 -4.87 -15.48 1.79
C GLY A 68 -4.28 -16.55 0.87
N LYS A 69 -5.02 -16.93 -0.17
CA LYS A 69 -4.53 -17.82 -1.22
C LYS A 69 -3.53 -17.11 -2.13
N ARG A 70 -3.57 -15.78 -2.18
CA ARG A 70 -2.76 -14.97 -3.09
C ARG A 70 -2.11 -13.80 -2.36
N SER A 71 -1.10 -13.22 -3.00
CA SER A 71 -0.42 -12.03 -2.52
C SER A 71 0.22 -11.30 -3.69
N ILE A 72 0.37 -9.98 -3.59
CA ILE A 72 1.15 -9.23 -4.56
C ILE A 72 2.64 -9.42 -4.30
N GLN A 73 3.41 -9.58 -5.36
CA GLN A 73 4.86 -9.60 -5.34
C GLN A 73 5.41 -8.33 -5.96
N LEU A 74 6.32 -7.69 -5.24
CA LEU A 74 7.09 -6.55 -5.72
C LEU A 74 8.54 -7.01 -5.88
N THR A 75 9.08 -6.90 -7.09
CA THR A 75 10.49 -7.17 -7.41
C THR A 75 10.92 -6.30 -8.58
N GLY A 76 12.21 -6.25 -8.90
CA GLY A 76 12.69 -5.50 -10.05
C GLY A 76 14.20 -5.35 -10.03
N LEU A 77 14.77 -4.79 -11.09
CA LEU A 77 16.20 -4.46 -11.12
C LEU A 77 16.40 -3.08 -10.50
N GLN A 78 17.27 -3.00 -9.49
CA GLN A 78 17.60 -1.75 -8.83
C GLN A 78 18.58 -0.89 -9.63
N LYS A 79 18.40 0.42 -9.54
CA LYS A 79 19.35 1.47 -9.97
C LYS A 79 19.75 2.29 -8.75
N ASN A 80 20.99 2.14 -8.28
CA ASN A 80 21.49 2.81 -7.07
C ASN A 80 20.52 2.63 -5.88
N TRP A 81 20.12 1.38 -5.59
CA TRP A 81 19.11 0.95 -4.60
C TRP A 81 17.65 1.06 -5.03
N TYR A 82 17.26 2.13 -5.72
CA TYR A 82 15.87 2.34 -6.10
C TYR A 82 15.40 1.37 -7.19
N VAL A 83 14.21 0.80 -7.06
CA VAL A 83 13.61 -0.09 -8.08
C VAL A 83 12.48 0.63 -8.82
N GLY A 84 11.54 1.18 -8.05
CA GLY A 84 10.23 1.60 -8.51
C GLY A 84 9.20 1.32 -7.43
N GLY A 85 7.93 1.35 -7.77
CA GLY A 85 6.87 1.08 -6.81
C GLY A 85 5.53 0.82 -7.45
N CYS A 86 4.51 0.63 -6.63
CA CYS A 86 3.14 0.52 -7.09
C CYS A 86 2.20 1.36 -6.25
N GLY A 87 1.08 1.78 -6.84
CA GLY A 87 0.09 2.62 -6.17
C GLY A 87 -1.33 2.16 -6.40
N THR A 88 -2.23 2.59 -5.52
CA THR A 88 -3.68 2.40 -5.63
C THR A 88 -4.45 3.62 -5.10
N TYR A 89 -5.65 3.87 -5.65
CA TYR A 89 -6.55 4.97 -5.28
C TYR A 89 -7.77 4.41 -4.53
N PHE A 90 -8.25 5.10 -3.50
CA PHE A 90 -9.47 4.68 -2.79
C PHE A 90 -10.30 5.78 -2.13
N GLY A 91 -9.76 6.98 -1.84
CA GLY A 91 -10.52 8.13 -1.35
C GLY A 91 -11.42 7.84 -0.14
N ILE A 92 -10.83 7.72 1.05
CA ILE A 92 -11.55 7.34 2.29
C ILE A 92 -11.39 8.36 3.42
N ASP A 93 -12.41 8.45 4.27
CA ASP A 93 -12.30 9.11 5.56
C ASP A 93 -11.55 8.25 6.57
N VAL A 94 -10.43 8.75 7.11
CA VAL A 94 -9.64 8.03 8.12
C VAL A 94 -9.93 8.38 9.57
N ALA A 95 -10.95 9.19 9.88
CA ALA A 95 -11.24 9.67 11.23
C ALA A 95 -11.43 8.54 12.27
N ASN A 96 -11.86 7.36 11.84
CA ASN A 96 -12.08 6.21 12.72
C ASN A 96 -10.95 5.18 12.72
N TYR A 97 -9.88 5.40 11.94
CA TYR A 97 -8.73 4.52 11.83
C TYR A 97 -7.50 5.19 12.43
N ASN A 98 -6.48 4.38 12.74
CA ASN A 98 -5.22 4.93 13.26
C ASN A 98 -3.98 4.16 12.81
N SER A 99 -4.14 3.15 11.94
CA SER A 99 -3.07 2.25 11.54
C SER A 99 -3.32 1.60 10.19
N ILE A 100 -2.22 1.28 9.52
CA ILE A 100 -2.17 0.31 8.41
C ILE A 100 -1.71 -1.04 8.97
N LYS A 101 -2.31 -2.13 8.49
CA LYS A 101 -1.85 -3.49 8.69
C LYS A 101 -1.55 -4.14 7.34
N MET A 102 -0.45 -4.86 7.27
CA MET A 102 -0.05 -5.66 6.12
C MET A 102 0.56 -6.97 6.60
N LEU A 103 0.44 -8.02 5.80
CA LEU A 103 1.28 -9.21 5.90
C LEU A 103 2.43 -9.06 4.91
N VAL A 104 3.68 -9.06 5.40
CA VAL A 104 4.86 -8.81 4.56
C VAL A 104 5.82 -10.00 4.64
N ARG A 105 6.12 -10.59 3.48
CA ARG A 105 7.09 -11.67 3.32
C ARG A 105 8.46 -11.12 2.97
N GLY A 106 9.43 -11.42 3.83
CA GLY A 106 10.85 -11.26 3.53
C GLY A 106 11.50 -12.57 3.08
N TYR A 107 12.66 -12.46 2.44
CA TYR A 107 13.47 -13.53 1.88
C TYR A 107 14.90 -13.58 2.49
N GLY A 108 15.12 -12.93 3.63
CA GLY A 108 16.40 -12.87 4.35
C GLY A 108 16.81 -11.45 4.77
N LEU A 109 18.00 -11.34 5.39
CA LEU A 109 18.54 -10.09 5.94
C LEU A 109 18.73 -8.96 4.92
N LYS A 110 18.77 -9.29 3.63
CA LYS A 110 19.05 -8.40 2.51
C LYS A 110 17.87 -8.27 1.54
N SER A 111 16.64 -8.54 1.99
CA SER A 111 15.50 -8.67 1.07
C SER A 111 15.14 -7.37 0.37
N ALA A 112 14.81 -6.34 1.15
CA ALA A 112 14.37 -5.06 0.63
C ALA A 112 14.23 -3.99 1.73
N VAL A 113 14.04 -2.76 1.30
CA VAL A 113 13.40 -1.70 2.07
C VAL A 113 12.11 -1.31 1.33
N LEU A 114 11.01 -1.18 2.07
CA LEU A 114 9.71 -0.80 1.56
C LEU A 114 9.33 0.57 2.15
N ILE A 115 9.08 1.55 1.30
CA ILE A 115 8.51 2.83 1.74
C ILE A 115 7.01 2.78 1.46
N VAL A 116 6.22 3.06 2.48
CA VAL A 116 4.77 3.22 2.36
C VAL A 116 4.48 4.71 2.30
N GLU A 117 3.80 5.16 1.25
CA GLU A 117 3.43 6.55 1.05
C GLU A 117 1.91 6.69 1.06
N LEU A 118 1.42 7.76 1.67
CA LEU A 118 0.02 8.10 1.85
C LEU A 118 -0.19 9.55 1.45
N PHE A 119 -1.27 9.82 0.73
CA PHE A 119 -1.56 11.15 0.22
C PHE A 119 -2.99 11.52 0.56
N ASP A 120 -3.20 12.71 1.12
CA ASP A 120 -4.51 13.27 1.42
C ASP A 120 -4.98 14.25 0.34
N ASP A 121 -5.97 15.06 0.67
CA ASP A 121 -6.62 16.02 -0.22
C ASP A 121 -6.78 17.36 0.50
N ASP A 122 -5.81 18.24 0.27
CA ASP A 122 -5.75 19.57 0.89
C ASP A 122 -6.36 20.67 0.03
N ASN A 123 -6.58 20.39 -1.27
CA ASN A 123 -7.13 21.37 -2.20
C ASN A 123 -8.59 21.08 -2.62
N ASN A 124 -9.19 20.03 -2.08
CA ASN A 124 -10.59 19.63 -2.24
C ASN A 124 -10.99 19.22 -3.67
N ASN A 125 -10.10 18.55 -4.39
CA ASN A 125 -10.32 18.19 -5.79
C ASN A 125 -10.49 16.67 -6.02
N PHE A 126 -10.28 15.81 -5.01
CA PHE A 126 -10.28 14.34 -5.11
C PHE A 126 -9.22 13.76 -6.07
N GLU A 127 -8.16 14.51 -6.38
CA GLU A 127 -7.16 14.18 -7.39
C GLU A 127 -5.75 14.54 -6.89
N ILE A 128 -4.82 13.57 -6.99
CA ILE A 128 -3.40 13.85 -6.75
C ILE A 128 -2.81 14.53 -8.00
N GLU A 129 -2.46 15.81 -7.87
CA GLU A 129 -1.86 16.60 -8.94
C GLU A 129 -0.33 16.60 -8.84
N SER A 130 0.37 16.39 -9.96
CA SER A 130 1.84 16.47 -9.97
C SER A 130 2.34 17.92 -9.98
N HIS A 131 3.42 18.19 -9.26
CA HIS A 131 4.06 19.51 -9.28
C HIS A 131 4.69 19.77 -10.66
N PRO A 132 4.47 20.95 -11.29
CA PRO A 132 4.95 21.24 -12.65
C PRO A 132 6.48 21.26 -12.76
N ASP A 133 7.16 21.64 -11.68
CA ASP A 133 8.62 21.79 -11.64
C ASP A 133 9.35 20.64 -10.91
N SER A 134 8.62 19.70 -10.30
CA SER A 134 9.19 18.60 -9.53
C SER A 134 8.40 17.32 -9.74
N ALA A 135 8.98 16.38 -10.50
CA ALA A 135 8.29 15.16 -10.91
C ALA A 135 7.93 14.22 -9.74
N ASP A 136 8.62 14.37 -8.60
CA ASP A 136 8.46 13.51 -7.43
C ASP A 136 7.56 14.15 -6.36
N GLU A 137 7.05 15.37 -6.60
CA GLU A 137 6.20 16.10 -5.66
C GLU A 137 4.78 16.29 -6.19
N THR A 138 3.88 16.47 -5.24
CA THR A 138 2.49 16.88 -5.46
C THR A 138 2.40 18.39 -5.64
N LEU A 139 1.37 18.87 -6.32
CA LEU A 139 1.12 20.30 -6.49
C LEU A 139 0.62 20.94 -5.19
N ALA A 140 -0.22 20.22 -4.45
CA ALA A 140 -0.98 20.80 -3.34
C ALA A 140 -1.28 19.85 -2.18
N ASP A 141 -1.07 18.54 -2.32
CA ASP A 141 -1.47 17.55 -1.29
C ASP A 141 -0.27 17.07 -0.46
N ASP A 142 -0.47 16.76 0.82
CA ASP A 142 0.59 16.22 1.65
C ASP A 142 0.96 14.78 1.24
N LYS A 143 2.22 14.42 1.43
CA LYS A 143 2.79 13.09 1.18
C LYS A 143 3.44 12.58 2.46
N PHE A 144 2.76 11.66 3.13
CA PHE A 144 3.22 11.05 4.36
C PHE A 144 3.92 9.73 4.09
N ILE A 145 5.15 9.55 4.61
CA ILE A 145 5.96 8.35 4.37
C ILE A 145 6.30 7.59 5.65
N HIS A 146 6.39 6.27 5.53
CA HIS A 146 7.01 5.39 6.53
C HIS A 146 7.96 4.40 5.86
N THR A 147 9.19 4.30 6.37
CA THR A 147 10.20 3.37 5.86
C THR A 147 10.24 2.08 6.68
N LEU A 148 9.96 0.95 6.04
CA LEU A 148 10.02 -0.39 6.60
C LEU A 148 11.21 -1.16 6.02
N LYS A 149 12.21 -1.47 6.85
CA LYS A 149 13.25 -2.42 6.48
C LYS A 149 12.70 -3.85 6.52
N VAL A 150 12.85 -4.62 5.44
CA VAL A 150 12.43 -6.03 5.35
C VAL A 150 13.67 -6.93 5.36
N ASP A 151 14.14 -7.26 6.56
CA ASP A 151 15.37 -8.05 6.79
C ASP A 151 15.09 -9.41 7.47
N TRP A 152 13.89 -9.95 7.29
CA TRP A 152 13.51 -11.26 7.82
C TRP A 152 13.24 -12.28 6.71
N THR A 153 13.08 -13.54 7.10
CA THR A 153 12.61 -14.62 6.24
C THR A 153 11.19 -15.01 6.64
N GLY A 154 10.32 -15.19 5.65
CA GLY A 154 8.93 -15.59 5.86
C GLY A 154 8.00 -14.40 6.12
N TRP A 155 6.77 -14.69 6.54
CA TRP A 155 5.72 -13.71 6.76
C TRP A 155 5.80 -13.06 8.14
N LYS A 156 5.59 -11.75 8.19
CA LYS A 156 5.33 -11.01 9.43
C LYS A 156 4.07 -10.18 9.29
N VAL A 157 3.34 -10.04 10.39
CA VAL A 157 2.32 -9.00 10.54
C VAL A 157 3.05 -7.68 10.81
N VAL A 158 2.86 -6.71 9.93
CA VAL A 158 3.36 -5.35 10.09
C VAL A 158 2.16 -4.45 10.37
N ILE A 159 2.22 -3.72 11.47
CA ILE A 159 1.22 -2.71 11.82
C ILE A 159 1.96 -1.39 11.92
N ILE A 160 1.56 -0.42 11.10
CA ILE A 160 2.16 0.91 11.03
C ILE A 160 1.12 1.89 11.56
N PRO A 161 1.27 2.37 12.80
CA PRO A 161 0.46 3.44 13.34
C PRO A 161 0.63 4.72 12.52
N PHE A 162 -0.43 5.52 12.31
CA PHE A 162 -0.35 6.76 11.52
C PHE A 162 0.65 7.78 12.09
N ASN A 163 0.84 7.82 13.42
CA ASN A 163 1.82 8.71 14.05
C ASN A 163 3.30 8.31 13.80
N ASN A 164 3.55 7.21 13.10
CA ASN A 164 4.88 6.83 12.64
C ASN A 164 5.18 7.30 11.21
N PHE A 165 4.19 7.87 10.52
CA PHE A 165 4.41 8.54 9.25
C PHE A 165 4.95 9.94 9.49
N VAL A 166 5.80 10.38 8.58
CA VAL A 166 6.36 11.73 8.56
C VAL A 166 6.00 12.37 7.23
N ASP A 167 5.73 13.66 7.26
CA ASP A 167 5.59 14.45 6.05
C ASP A 167 6.92 14.48 5.28
N ALA A 168 6.85 14.12 3.99
CA ALA A 168 7.98 14.04 3.08
C ALA A 168 8.10 15.25 2.14
N ASN A 169 7.12 16.14 2.08
CA ASN A 169 7.05 17.27 1.16
C ASN A 169 6.74 18.60 1.85
N LEU A 170 7.34 18.80 3.03
CA LEU A 170 7.24 20.01 3.85
C LEU A 170 7.10 21.33 3.05
N GLY A 171 6.04 22.06 3.33
CA GLY A 171 5.67 23.33 2.71
C GLY A 171 4.78 23.20 1.46
N ILE A 172 4.39 21.98 1.10
CA ILE A 172 3.28 21.66 0.19
C ILE A 172 2.10 21.26 1.08
N GLY A 173 0.85 21.48 0.65
CA GLY A 173 -0.33 21.18 1.47
C GLY A 173 -0.42 22.02 2.74
N ASP A 174 -0.94 21.42 3.81
CA ASP A 174 -1.02 22.05 5.13
C ASP A 174 -0.06 21.48 6.19
N ASP A 175 0.78 20.50 5.82
CA ASP A 175 1.75 19.78 6.66
C ASP A 175 1.11 19.05 7.86
N LEU A 176 -0.20 18.76 7.83
CA LEU A 176 -0.94 18.13 8.92
C LEU A 176 -1.57 16.83 8.46
N TRP A 177 -1.35 15.76 9.23
CA TRP A 177 -2.14 14.54 9.06
C TRP A 177 -3.62 14.81 9.37
N ASN A 178 -4.40 15.12 8.33
CA ASN A 178 -5.81 15.49 8.43
C ASN A 178 -6.75 14.75 7.43
N PRO A 179 -6.55 13.47 7.02
CA PRO A 179 -7.18 12.89 5.81
C PRO A 179 -8.66 12.50 6.02
N TYR A 180 -9.46 13.48 6.40
CA TYR A 180 -10.84 13.36 6.81
C TYR A 180 -11.73 13.85 5.68
N GLN A 181 -12.85 13.18 5.44
CA GLN A 181 -13.83 13.64 4.46
C GLN A 181 -14.73 14.72 5.07
N THR A 182 -14.11 15.82 5.49
CA THR A 182 -14.80 17.03 5.96
C THR A 182 -14.97 18.01 4.81
N ASP A 183 -16.12 18.66 4.76
CA ASP A 183 -16.51 19.59 3.70
C ASP A 183 -16.43 18.97 2.28
N SER A 184 -15.41 19.35 1.50
CA SER A 184 -15.19 18.91 0.12
C SER A 184 -13.91 18.10 -0.06
N SER A 185 -13.22 17.73 1.01
CA SER A 185 -12.02 16.89 0.93
C SER A 185 -12.41 15.43 0.66
N GLY A 186 -11.64 14.78 -0.21
CA GLY A 186 -11.72 13.35 -0.47
C GLY A 186 -11.05 12.48 0.60
N GLY A 187 -10.42 13.08 1.61
CA GLY A 187 -9.73 12.38 2.69
C GLY A 187 -8.43 11.74 2.21
N LEU A 188 -8.15 10.50 2.64
CA LEU A 188 -6.97 9.77 2.17
C LEU A 188 -7.22 9.23 0.74
N LEU A 189 -6.56 9.82 -0.26
CA LEU A 189 -6.81 9.56 -1.68
C LEU A 189 -6.04 8.35 -2.20
N GLN A 190 -4.78 8.21 -1.80
CA GLN A 190 -3.82 7.30 -2.45
C GLN A 190 -2.91 6.62 -1.44
N MET A 191 -2.52 5.38 -1.76
CA MET A 191 -1.38 4.69 -1.16
C MET A 191 -0.37 4.31 -2.24
N GLN A 192 0.92 4.45 -1.93
CA GLN A 192 2.00 3.86 -2.73
C GLN A 192 2.93 2.99 -1.89
N LEU A 193 3.56 2.04 -2.55
CA LEU A 193 4.52 1.08 -2.03
C LEU A 193 5.78 1.16 -2.90
N VAL A 194 6.82 1.82 -2.41
CA VAL A 194 8.08 2.01 -3.12
C VAL A 194 9.10 0.97 -2.65
N LEU A 195 9.69 0.25 -3.60
CA LEU A 195 10.66 -0.81 -3.35
C LEU A 195 12.09 -0.32 -3.56
N LEU A 196 12.90 -0.51 -2.52
CA LEU A 196 14.34 -0.30 -2.56
C LEU A 196 15.05 -1.64 -2.28
N ALA A 197 16.23 -1.80 -2.87
CA ALA A 197 17.09 -2.93 -2.57
C ALA A 197 17.61 -2.89 -1.13
N GLY A 198 17.62 -4.02 -0.44
CA GLY A 198 18.29 -4.17 0.85
C GLY A 198 19.80 -4.36 0.71
N ASP A 199 20.25 -4.73 -0.50
CA ASP A 199 21.65 -4.90 -0.89
C ASP A 199 21.78 -4.60 -2.39
N LYS A 200 22.82 -3.86 -2.80
CA LYS A 200 23.02 -3.45 -4.20
C LYS A 200 23.23 -4.61 -5.16
N GLU A 201 23.66 -5.78 -4.70
CA GLU A 201 24.00 -6.94 -5.53
C GLU A 201 22.86 -7.96 -5.62
N ILE A 202 21.86 -7.86 -4.75
CA ILE A 202 20.75 -8.82 -4.67
C ILE A 202 19.50 -8.16 -5.25
N LYS A 203 18.85 -8.84 -6.21
CA LYS A 203 17.56 -8.40 -6.74
C LYS A 203 16.53 -8.38 -5.59
N PRO A 204 15.95 -7.23 -5.23
CA PRO A 204 15.00 -7.18 -4.13
C PRO A 204 13.70 -7.90 -4.46
N ARG A 205 13.10 -8.45 -3.42
CA ARG A 205 11.83 -9.15 -3.52
C ARG A 205 11.10 -9.08 -2.18
N VAL A 206 9.83 -8.69 -2.24
CA VAL A 206 8.88 -8.83 -1.13
C VAL A 206 7.57 -9.35 -1.66
N ARG A 207 6.78 -9.97 -0.76
CA ARG A 207 5.36 -10.19 -1.02
C ARG A 207 4.53 -9.51 0.05
N ILE A 208 3.38 -8.99 -0.34
CA ILE A 208 2.47 -8.27 0.54
C ILE A 208 1.07 -8.86 0.36
N ASP A 209 0.38 -9.04 1.47
CA ASP A 209 -0.99 -9.56 1.51
C ASP A 209 -1.79 -8.80 2.57
N GLU A 210 -3.12 -8.86 2.47
CA GLU A 210 -4.08 -8.38 3.48
C GLU A 210 -3.83 -6.93 3.92
N ILE A 211 -3.73 -6.01 2.94
CA ILE A 211 -3.52 -4.58 3.20
C ILE A 211 -4.81 -3.98 3.74
N LYS A 212 -4.74 -3.45 4.95
CA LYS A 212 -5.90 -2.96 5.71
C LYS A 212 -5.59 -1.64 6.40
N ILE A 213 -6.56 -0.74 6.41
CA ILE A 213 -6.59 0.42 7.28
C ILE A 213 -7.60 0.13 8.38
N TYR A 214 -7.21 0.27 9.64
CA TYR A 214 -8.06 -0.11 10.76
C TYR A 214 -7.74 0.65 12.04
N ASN A 215 -8.62 0.51 13.03
CA ASN A 215 -8.37 0.98 14.38
C ASN A 215 -7.69 -0.13 15.21
N GLN A 216 -6.42 0.06 15.58
CA GLN A 216 -5.68 -0.91 16.39
C GLN A 216 -5.97 -0.82 17.90
N GLY A 217 -6.83 0.11 18.32
CA GLY A 217 -6.99 0.51 19.71
C GLY A 217 -6.04 1.65 20.10
N PRO A 218 -5.73 1.83 21.39
CA PRO A 218 -4.86 2.91 21.87
C PRO A 218 -3.49 2.89 21.18
N MET A 219 -3.04 4.05 20.71
CA MET A 219 -1.76 4.19 20.02
C MET A 219 -0.60 3.91 20.99
N PRO A 220 0.44 3.18 20.57
CA PRO A 220 1.64 3.03 21.37
C PRO A 220 2.29 4.41 21.57
N VAL A 221 2.64 4.72 22.83
CA VAL A 221 3.35 5.96 23.16
C VAL A 221 4.75 5.86 22.58
N LYS A 222 5.12 6.80 21.71
CA LYS A 222 6.49 6.92 21.19
C LYS A 222 7.42 7.10 22.40
N LYS A 223 8.25 6.10 22.70
CA LYS A 223 9.30 6.26 23.72
C LYS A 223 10.21 7.38 23.23
N VAL A 224 10.22 8.50 23.95
CA VAL A 224 11.29 9.49 23.83
C VAL A 224 12.53 8.76 24.34
N MET A 225 13.47 8.45 23.45
CA MET A 225 14.80 8.02 23.90
C MET A 225 15.40 9.23 24.58
N ASP A 226 15.65 9.12 25.88
CA ASP A 226 16.39 10.12 26.63
C ASP A 226 17.84 10.04 26.13
N ASP A 227 18.48 11.18 25.85
CA ASP A 227 19.84 11.27 25.29
C ASP A 227 20.91 10.61 26.19
N SER A 228 20.53 10.11 27.37
CA SER A 228 21.39 9.32 28.26
C SER A 228 21.55 7.85 27.90
N ASP A 229 20.78 7.32 26.93
CA ASP A 229 20.84 5.91 26.51
C ASP A 229 21.66 5.68 25.22
N VAL A 230 22.34 6.72 24.70
CA VAL A 230 23.39 6.55 23.69
C VAL A 230 24.64 6.04 24.41
N GLY A 231 24.65 4.74 24.70
CA GLY A 231 25.87 4.03 25.03
C GLY A 231 26.79 4.05 23.82
N ASP A 232 28.05 4.41 24.05
CA ASP A 232 29.15 4.32 23.11
C ASP A 232 29.21 2.90 22.51
N GLU A 233 28.58 2.69 21.36
CA GLU A 233 28.88 1.55 20.47
C GLU A 233 29.45 2.09 19.17
N ASP A 234 30.77 2.24 19.24
CA ASP A 234 31.78 2.26 18.20
C ASP A 234 31.32 2.45 16.74
N ASP A 235 31.78 3.58 16.22
CA ASP A 235 32.03 3.86 14.81
C ASP A 235 32.68 2.66 14.09
N ASP A 236 31.90 1.90 13.34
CA ASP A 236 32.38 1.12 12.20
C ASP A 236 31.22 0.84 11.23
N PHE A 237 30.89 1.86 10.43
CA PHE A 237 30.03 1.72 9.25
C PHE A 237 30.72 2.36 8.04
N PHE A 238 31.45 1.54 7.29
CA PHE A 238 31.77 1.72 5.86
C PHE A 238 31.38 0.45 5.11
#